data_AF-A0A2S6CEQ5-F1
#
_entry.id   AF-A0A2S6CEQ5-F1
#
_cell.length_a   1.000
_cell.length_b   1.000
_cell.length_c   1.000
_cell.angle_alpha   90.00
_cell.angle_beta   90.00
_cell.angle_gamma   90.00
#
_symmetry.space_group_name_H-M   'P 1'
#
loop_
_entity.id
_entity.type
_entity.pdbx_description
1 polymer ?
#
loop_
_entity_poly.entity_id
_entity_poly.type
_entity_poly.pdbx_seq_one_letter_code
_entity_poly.pdbx_strand_id
1 'polypeptide(L)'
;MDFLSQIFVRLDWETTWLGDEHPYMQAICRDRKSEREASIPRAFRSLQEARMHLDALLNRTSSVQGALLKLAAEKFTKQVKRESRDEFQSWCLLHSYQRIVHLDEDEAVSRQLREVRDATAAWSSALASLASTYSANTDQIRLLLEIRFWALCKSYPHILDLAEKYIDALPHVEETVHGKRESKESTRSFAMGQGILLPLYLVALKCRDQLVRRRALQLLRRVRVQEGMLDSDTLAICAAYAVALEERSAKERGYLKDDHVLTYEDVPESARFIDVTLAPLAHDSRGCRLVCSKLGGSVALPFVLEEHELRAGEIATLS
;
A
#
# COMPACT_ATOMS: atom_id res chain seq x y z
N MET A 1 18.80 -12.19 -14.70
CA MET A 1 17.69 -11.38 -15.22
C MET A 1 18.23 -9.99 -15.45
N ASP A 2 18.14 -9.47 -16.67
CA ASP A 2 18.66 -8.15 -17.00
C ASP A 2 17.80 -7.06 -16.35
N PHE A 3 18.39 -5.89 -16.08
CA PHE A 3 17.77 -4.80 -15.31
C PHE A 3 16.40 -4.38 -15.86
N LEU A 4 16.27 -4.35 -17.19
CA LEU A 4 15.04 -3.97 -17.88
C LEU A 4 13.90 -4.98 -17.62
N SER A 5 14.20 -6.27 -17.60
CA SER A 5 13.23 -7.31 -17.26
C SER A 5 12.80 -7.23 -15.78
N GLN A 6 13.69 -6.83 -14.88
CA GLN A 6 13.34 -6.63 -13.46
C GLN A 6 12.36 -5.47 -13.29
N ILE A 7 12.51 -4.39 -14.05
CA ILE A 7 11.57 -3.25 -14.06
C ILE A 7 10.20 -3.70 -14.55
N PHE A 8 10.14 -4.44 -15.66
CA PHE A 8 8.87 -4.90 -16.22
C PHE A 8 8.12 -5.84 -15.29
N VAL A 9 8.83 -6.79 -14.65
CA VAL A 9 8.22 -7.65 -13.62
C VAL A 9 7.65 -6.80 -12.48
N ARG A 10 8.32 -5.69 -12.11
CA ARG A 10 7.85 -4.79 -11.05
C ARG A 10 6.61 -4.01 -11.41
N LEU A 11 6.60 -3.40 -12.59
CA LEU A 11 5.43 -2.70 -13.11
C LEU A 11 4.21 -3.63 -13.24
N ASP A 12 4.43 -4.90 -13.58
CA ASP A 12 3.36 -5.88 -13.79
C ASP A 12 2.71 -6.38 -12.50
N TRP A 13 3.40 -6.42 -11.36
CA TRP A 13 2.70 -6.61 -10.09
C TRP A 13 2.16 -5.31 -9.51
N GLU A 14 2.65 -4.13 -9.91
CA GLU A 14 2.01 -2.85 -9.57
C GLU A 14 0.59 -2.75 -10.12
N THR A 15 0.31 -3.32 -11.30
CA THR A 15 -1.06 -3.34 -11.86
C THR A 15 -2.02 -4.20 -11.03
N THR A 16 -1.53 -5.17 -10.25
CA THR A 16 -2.37 -5.96 -9.33
C THR A 16 -2.97 -5.12 -8.21
N TRP A 17 -2.34 -3.98 -7.88
CA TRP A 17 -2.91 -3.01 -6.94
C TRP A 17 -4.02 -2.16 -7.58
N LEU A 18 -4.06 -2.09 -8.91
CA LEU A 18 -4.94 -1.22 -9.67
C LEU A 18 -6.11 -1.92 -10.36
N GLY A 19 -6.18 -3.25 -10.34
CA GLY A 19 -7.16 -3.91 -11.22
C GLY A 19 -6.90 -5.38 -11.49
N ASP A 20 -5.63 -5.76 -11.59
CA ASP A 20 -5.31 -7.05 -12.18
C ASP A 20 -5.37 -8.18 -11.15
N GLU A 21 -5.96 -9.30 -11.57
CA GLU A 21 -6.10 -10.48 -10.72
C GLU A 21 -4.75 -11.08 -10.32
N HIS A 22 -3.73 -11.05 -11.18
CA HIS A 22 -2.40 -11.58 -10.87
C HIS A 22 -1.35 -10.98 -11.81
N PRO A 23 -0.05 -10.95 -11.41
CA PRO A 23 1.01 -10.55 -12.33
C PRO A 23 1.12 -11.56 -13.48
N TYR A 24 1.38 -11.09 -14.70
CA TYR A 24 1.63 -11.92 -15.88
C TYR A 24 3.07 -12.43 -15.94
N MET A 25 4.03 -11.63 -15.47
CA MET A 25 5.44 -11.96 -15.41
C MET A 25 5.81 -12.56 -14.06
N GLN A 26 6.69 -13.57 -14.08
CA GLN A 26 7.13 -14.27 -12.87
C GLN A 26 8.60 -13.99 -12.57
N ALA A 27 8.88 -13.44 -11.38
CA ALA A 27 10.22 -13.45 -10.81
C ALA A 27 10.47 -14.78 -10.12
N ILE A 28 11.35 -15.60 -10.68
CA ILE A 28 11.72 -16.90 -10.08
C ILE A 28 13.18 -16.86 -9.68
N CYS A 29 13.44 -17.03 -8.38
CA CYS A 29 14.77 -17.39 -7.89
C CYS A 29 14.89 -18.91 -7.92
N ARG A 30 15.75 -19.47 -8.80
CA ARG A 30 15.99 -20.92 -8.88
C ARG A 30 17.25 -21.31 -8.12
N ASP A 31 17.22 -22.47 -7.47
CA ASP A 31 18.45 -23.08 -6.97
C ASP A 31 19.32 -23.53 -8.16
N ARG A 32 20.63 -23.30 -8.11
CA ARG A 32 21.55 -23.76 -9.16
C ARG A 32 21.60 -25.29 -9.27
N LYS A 33 21.20 -26.00 -8.22
CA LYS A 33 21.26 -27.48 -8.13
C LYS A 33 19.90 -28.17 -8.30
N SER A 34 18.80 -27.41 -8.36
CA SER A 34 17.44 -27.96 -8.46
C SER A 34 16.56 -27.05 -9.31
N GLU A 35 15.66 -27.61 -10.11
CA GLU A 35 14.62 -26.82 -10.80
C GLU A 35 13.57 -26.22 -9.85
N ARG A 36 13.68 -26.48 -8.54
CA ARG A 36 12.80 -25.93 -7.52
C ARG A 36 13.12 -24.47 -7.20
N GLU A 37 12.08 -23.75 -6.78
CA GLU A 37 12.20 -22.38 -6.27
C GLU A 37 13.16 -22.37 -5.06
N ALA A 38 14.11 -21.45 -5.06
CA ALA A 38 15.13 -21.34 -4.02
C ALA A 38 14.49 -20.87 -2.70
N SER A 39 14.72 -21.62 -1.62
CA SER A 39 14.37 -21.17 -0.28
C SER A 39 15.13 -19.91 0.11
N ILE A 40 14.52 -19.05 0.93
CA ILE A 40 15.19 -17.88 1.48
C ILE A 40 16.44 -18.32 2.28
N PRO A 41 17.64 -17.81 1.96
CA PRO A 41 18.85 -18.16 2.70
C PRO A 41 18.83 -17.55 4.11
N ARG A 42 19.61 -18.12 5.04
CA ARG A 42 19.72 -17.61 6.42
C ARG A 42 20.36 -16.21 6.50
N ALA A 43 21.22 -15.89 5.55
CA ALA A 43 21.88 -14.61 5.41
C ALA A 43 22.14 -14.36 3.91
N PHE A 44 22.01 -13.10 3.48
CA PHE A 44 22.37 -12.70 2.13
C PHE A 44 23.86 -12.35 2.06
N ARG A 45 24.49 -12.62 0.91
CA ARG A 45 25.88 -12.26 0.61
C ARG A 45 26.01 -10.82 0.13
N SER A 46 24.93 -10.24 -0.38
CA SER A 46 24.88 -8.86 -0.87
C SER A 46 23.45 -8.31 -0.88
N LEU A 47 23.33 -6.98 -0.98
CA LEU A 47 22.04 -6.32 -1.18
C LEU A 47 21.39 -6.72 -2.52
N GLN A 48 22.20 -7.02 -3.53
CA GLN A 48 21.69 -7.52 -4.81
C GLN A 48 21.04 -8.90 -4.67
N GLU A 49 21.63 -9.81 -3.88
CA GLU A 49 21.02 -11.11 -3.58
C GLU A 49 19.72 -10.94 -2.80
N ALA A 50 19.71 -10.08 -1.77
CA ALA A 50 18.51 -9.76 -1.02
C ALA A 50 17.38 -9.24 -1.91
N ARG A 51 17.71 -8.34 -2.86
CA ARG A 51 16.76 -7.78 -3.83
C ARG A 51 16.20 -8.82 -4.78
N MET A 52 17.02 -9.74 -5.29
CA MET A 52 16.52 -10.84 -6.15
C MET A 52 15.51 -11.73 -5.42
N HIS A 53 15.81 -12.11 -4.18
CA HIS A 53 14.89 -12.88 -3.35
C HIS A 53 13.63 -12.09 -2.97
N LEU A 54 13.74 -10.77 -2.80
CA LEU A 54 12.60 -9.90 -2.56
C LEU A 54 11.67 -9.88 -3.77
N ASP A 55 12.20 -9.68 -4.97
CA ASP A 55 11.39 -9.63 -6.20
C ASP A 55 10.59 -10.93 -6.41
N ALA A 56 11.22 -12.10 -6.17
CA ALA A 56 10.52 -13.38 -6.21
C ALA A 56 9.44 -13.51 -5.13
N LEU A 57 9.74 -13.06 -3.90
CA LEU A 57 8.78 -13.08 -2.80
C LEU A 57 7.58 -12.14 -3.03
N LEU A 58 7.81 -10.94 -3.56
CA LEU A 58 6.75 -9.99 -3.90
C LEU A 58 5.86 -10.55 -5.01
N ASN A 59 6.45 -11.11 -6.07
CA ASN A 59 5.70 -11.77 -7.15
C ASN A 59 4.80 -12.89 -6.60
N ARG A 60 5.35 -13.75 -5.76
CA ARG A 60 4.59 -14.83 -5.11
C ARG A 60 3.50 -14.30 -4.19
N THR A 61 3.76 -13.20 -3.48
CA THR A 61 2.75 -12.53 -2.64
C THR A 61 1.59 -12.03 -3.49
N SER A 62 1.86 -11.35 -4.60
CA SER A 62 0.84 -10.87 -5.54
C SER A 62 0.04 -12.04 -6.14
N SER A 63 0.67 -13.15 -6.51
CA SER A 63 -0.06 -14.34 -6.99
C SER A 63 -1.02 -14.91 -5.93
N VAL A 64 -0.60 -14.95 -4.65
CA VAL A 64 -1.46 -15.42 -3.55
C VAL A 64 -2.60 -14.43 -3.29
N GLN A 65 -2.34 -13.13 -3.35
CA GLN A 65 -3.40 -12.12 -3.24
C GLN A 65 -4.42 -12.26 -4.38
N GLY A 66 -3.96 -12.56 -5.59
CA GLY A 66 -4.81 -12.85 -6.74
C GLY A 66 -5.70 -14.07 -6.56
N ALA A 67 -5.13 -15.18 -6.10
CA ALA A 67 -5.91 -16.38 -5.76
C ALA A 67 -6.96 -16.09 -4.67
N LEU A 68 -6.60 -15.28 -3.68
CA LEU A 68 -7.51 -14.86 -2.62
C LEU A 68 -8.62 -13.93 -3.15
N LEU A 69 -8.30 -13.00 -4.06
CA LEU A 69 -9.27 -12.11 -4.68
C LEU A 69 -10.26 -12.89 -5.55
N LYS A 70 -9.78 -13.87 -6.31
CA LYS A 70 -10.62 -14.79 -7.09
C LYS A 70 -11.57 -15.59 -6.20
N LEU A 71 -11.05 -16.16 -5.12
CA LEU A 71 -11.87 -16.87 -4.14
C LEU A 71 -12.95 -15.96 -3.54
N ALA A 72 -12.56 -14.73 -3.18
CA ALA A 72 -13.48 -13.71 -2.70
C ALA A 72 -14.56 -13.39 -3.74
N ALA A 73 -14.20 -13.24 -5.03
CA ALA A 73 -15.14 -12.93 -6.10
C ALA A 73 -16.16 -14.06 -6.33
N GLU A 74 -15.70 -15.32 -6.29
CA GLU A 74 -16.56 -16.49 -6.45
C GLU A 74 -17.59 -16.60 -5.30
N LYS A 75 -17.17 -16.34 -4.06
CA LYS A 75 -18.07 -16.34 -2.88
C LYS A 75 -18.97 -15.10 -2.86
N PHE A 76 -18.44 -13.93 -3.21
CA PHE A 76 -19.16 -12.66 -3.27
C PHE A 76 -20.29 -12.68 -4.30
N THR A 77 -20.03 -13.19 -5.51
CA THR A 77 -21.03 -13.26 -6.59
C THR A 77 -22.20 -14.19 -6.24
N LYS A 78 -21.96 -15.24 -5.44
CA LYS A 78 -23.01 -16.15 -4.97
C LYS A 78 -23.92 -15.51 -3.92
N GLN A 79 -23.40 -14.58 -3.11
CA GLN A 79 -24.09 -14.01 -1.95
C GLN A 79 -24.86 -12.72 -2.26
N VAL A 80 -24.45 -11.97 -3.29
CA VAL A 80 -24.99 -10.63 -3.55
C VAL A 80 -25.82 -10.60 -4.83
N LYS A 81 -27.09 -10.18 -4.71
CA LYS A 81 -27.93 -9.86 -5.88
C LYS A 81 -27.26 -8.72 -6.66
N ARG A 82 -27.18 -8.84 -8.00
CA ARG A 82 -26.67 -7.78 -8.90
C ARG A 82 -27.56 -6.54 -8.83
N GLU A 83 -27.32 -5.69 -7.84
CA GLU A 83 -27.65 -4.27 -7.94
C GLU A 83 -26.80 -3.67 -9.06
N SER A 84 -27.31 -2.65 -9.76
CA SER A 84 -26.52 -1.91 -10.75
C SER A 84 -25.42 -1.14 -10.01
N ARG A 85 -24.23 -1.72 -9.96
CA ARG A 85 -23.03 -1.10 -9.38
C ARG A 85 -22.05 -0.80 -10.49
N ASP A 86 -21.32 0.30 -10.35
CA ASP A 86 -20.19 0.57 -11.21
C ASP A 86 -18.96 -0.30 -10.82
N GLU A 87 -17.94 -0.23 -11.67
CA GLU A 87 -16.71 -1.01 -11.52
C GLU A 87 -15.98 -0.69 -10.21
N PHE A 88 -15.88 0.59 -9.83
CA PHE A 88 -15.15 1.03 -8.64
C PHE A 88 -15.86 0.67 -7.34
N GLN A 89 -17.20 0.72 -7.33
CA GLN A 89 -18.02 0.21 -6.23
C GLN A 89 -17.84 -1.29 -6.04
N SER A 90 -17.87 -2.04 -7.15
CA SER A 90 -17.69 -3.49 -7.15
C SER A 90 -16.29 -3.87 -6.66
N TRP A 91 -15.27 -3.13 -7.12
CA TRP A 91 -13.88 -3.25 -6.71
C TRP A 91 -13.69 -3.02 -5.21
N CYS A 92 -14.18 -1.90 -4.70
CA CYS A 92 -14.06 -1.53 -3.28
C CYS A 92 -14.72 -2.58 -2.36
N LEU A 93 -15.91 -3.07 -2.73
CA LEU A 93 -16.58 -4.15 -1.98
C LEU A 93 -15.83 -5.47 -2.04
N LEU A 94 -15.33 -5.85 -3.23
CA LEU A 94 -14.60 -7.10 -3.41
C LEU A 94 -13.32 -7.14 -2.57
N HIS A 95 -12.52 -6.06 -2.57
CA HIS A 95 -11.33 -5.95 -1.72
C HIS A 95 -11.65 -5.93 -0.22
N SER A 96 -12.81 -5.40 0.16
CA SER A 96 -13.29 -5.47 1.54
C SER A 96 -13.62 -6.91 1.93
N TYR A 97 -14.31 -7.62 1.04
CA TYR A 97 -14.69 -9.02 1.23
C TYR A 97 -13.50 -9.96 1.27
N GLN A 98 -12.48 -9.71 0.46
CA GLN A 98 -11.20 -10.43 0.46
C GLN A 98 -10.57 -10.51 1.87
N ARG A 99 -10.82 -9.53 2.74
CA ARG A 99 -10.24 -9.47 4.09
C ARG A 99 -10.97 -10.31 5.12
N ILE A 100 -12.21 -10.69 4.84
CA ILE A 100 -13.07 -11.47 5.75
C ILE A 100 -13.47 -12.83 5.18
N VAL A 101 -13.07 -13.13 3.94
CA VAL A 101 -13.44 -14.37 3.28
C VAL A 101 -12.94 -15.57 4.09
N HIS A 102 -13.86 -16.49 4.38
CA HIS A 102 -13.53 -17.72 5.08
C HIS A 102 -12.70 -18.64 4.19
N LEU A 103 -11.55 -19.06 4.71
CA LEU A 103 -10.58 -19.91 4.01
C LEU A 103 -10.73 -21.40 4.36
N ASP A 104 -11.73 -21.76 5.16
CA ASP A 104 -11.88 -23.09 5.76
C ASP A 104 -12.02 -24.21 4.71
N GLU A 105 -12.52 -23.87 3.52
CA GLU A 105 -12.71 -24.80 2.40
C GLU A 105 -11.52 -24.83 1.43
N ASP A 106 -10.57 -23.89 1.56
CA ASP A 106 -9.48 -23.66 0.61
C ASP A 106 -8.11 -23.83 1.27
N GLU A 107 -7.78 -25.09 1.58
CA GLU A 107 -6.49 -25.45 2.19
C GLU A 107 -5.28 -24.96 1.38
N ALA A 108 -5.41 -24.89 0.04
CA ALA A 108 -4.37 -24.43 -0.86
C ALA A 108 -4.00 -22.95 -0.63
N VAL A 109 -4.99 -22.05 -0.66
CA VAL A 109 -4.79 -20.60 -0.44
C VAL A 109 -4.32 -20.35 0.99
N SER A 110 -4.93 -21.02 1.96
CA SER A 110 -4.51 -20.99 3.37
C SER A 110 -3.04 -21.37 3.57
N ARG A 111 -2.60 -22.43 2.90
CA ARG A 111 -1.20 -22.89 2.94
C ARG A 111 -0.27 -21.87 2.29
N GLN A 112 -0.61 -21.37 1.11
CA GLN A 112 0.20 -20.36 0.40
C GLN A 112 0.35 -19.06 1.20
N LEU A 113 -0.70 -18.59 1.87
CA LEU A 113 -0.63 -17.42 2.76
C LEU A 113 0.36 -17.64 3.92
N ARG A 114 0.36 -18.83 4.53
CA ARG A 114 1.34 -19.19 5.58
C ARG A 114 2.76 -19.23 5.02
N GLU A 115 2.96 -19.86 3.86
CA GLU A 115 4.27 -19.97 3.20
C GLU A 115 4.86 -18.60 2.85
N VAL A 116 4.04 -17.68 2.32
CA VAL A 116 4.46 -16.30 2.04
C VAL A 116 4.80 -15.56 3.33
N ARG A 117 3.94 -15.63 4.36
CA ARG A 117 4.20 -15.00 5.67
C ARG A 117 5.52 -15.48 6.28
N ASP A 118 5.74 -16.78 6.30
CA ASP A 118 6.93 -17.38 6.90
C ASP A 118 8.19 -17.02 6.09
N ALA A 119 8.09 -16.98 4.75
CA ALA A 119 9.17 -16.52 3.88
C ALA A 119 9.48 -15.02 4.06
N THR A 120 8.47 -14.17 4.27
CA THR A 120 8.65 -12.75 4.58
C THR A 120 9.37 -12.53 5.90
N ALA A 121 9.03 -13.31 6.93
CA ALA A 121 9.75 -13.29 8.20
C ALA A 121 11.22 -13.75 8.03
N ALA A 122 11.43 -14.85 7.31
CA ALA A 122 12.76 -15.36 7.01
C ALA A 122 13.61 -14.35 6.22
N TRP A 123 13.03 -13.72 5.20
CA TRP A 123 13.71 -12.71 4.37
C TRP A 123 14.10 -11.49 5.20
N SER A 124 13.19 -11.01 6.06
CA SER A 124 13.46 -9.86 6.94
C SER A 124 14.59 -10.17 7.93
N SER A 125 14.62 -11.39 8.48
CA SER A 125 15.69 -11.86 9.36
C SER A 125 17.03 -11.97 8.62
N ALA A 126 17.02 -12.51 7.40
CA ALA A 126 18.22 -12.65 6.58
C ALA A 126 18.78 -11.27 6.18
N LEU A 127 17.94 -10.29 5.87
CA LEU A 127 18.38 -8.92 5.58
C LEU A 127 18.93 -8.22 6.82
N ALA A 128 18.34 -8.43 8.00
CA ALA A 128 18.86 -7.88 9.25
C ALA A 128 20.27 -8.41 9.57
N SER A 129 20.57 -9.68 9.23
CA SER A 129 21.92 -10.24 9.39
C SER A 129 22.96 -9.51 8.53
N LEU A 130 22.59 -9.07 7.32
CA LEU A 130 23.46 -8.29 6.43
C LEU A 130 23.72 -6.87 6.96
N ALA A 131 22.75 -6.29 7.69
CA ALA A 131 22.84 -4.96 8.30
C ALA A 131 23.97 -4.85 9.33
N SER A 132 24.23 -5.93 10.07
CA SER A 132 25.24 -5.92 11.14
C SER A 132 26.67 -5.70 10.63
N THR A 133 26.89 -5.84 9.32
CA THR A 133 28.20 -5.75 8.66
C THR A 133 28.44 -4.41 7.96
N TYR A 134 27.41 -3.60 7.73
CA TYR A 134 27.47 -2.33 7.00
C TYR A 134 26.69 -1.25 7.74
N SER A 135 27.22 -0.02 7.85
CA SER A 135 26.41 1.13 8.30
C SER A 135 25.13 1.21 7.46
N ALA A 136 23.96 1.31 8.10
CA ALA A 136 22.64 1.21 7.47
C ALA A 136 22.58 1.97 6.12
N ASN A 137 22.72 1.21 5.02
CA ASN A 137 22.71 1.78 3.68
C ASN A 137 21.26 2.15 3.32
N THR A 138 21.05 3.30 2.68
CA THR A 138 19.76 3.76 2.16
C THR A 138 19.04 2.66 1.36
N ASP A 139 19.79 1.85 0.60
CA ASP A 139 19.26 0.71 -0.15
C ASP A 139 18.63 -0.37 0.73
N GLN A 140 19.19 -0.60 1.91
CA GLN A 140 18.65 -1.58 2.86
C GLN A 140 17.34 -1.10 3.47
N ILE A 141 17.29 0.19 3.84
CA ILE A 141 16.07 0.82 4.36
C ILE A 141 14.97 0.74 3.30
N ARG A 142 15.32 1.03 2.04
CA ARG A 142 14.41 0.88 0.90
C ARG A 142 13.85 -0.54 0.77
N LEU A 143 14.72 -1.55 0.80
CA LEU A 143 14.30 -2.96 0.74
C LEU A 143 13.37 -3.34 1.89
N LEU A 144 13.61 -2.83 3.10
CA LEU A 144 12.72 -3.03 4.24
C LEU A 144 11.35 -2.35 4.04
N LEU A 145 11.31 -1.14 3.49
CA LEU A 145 10.05 -0.46 3.21
C LEU A 145 9.22 -1.23 2.18
N GLU A 146 9.85 -1.70 1.09
CA GLU A 146 9.21 -2.49 0.03
C GLU A 146 8.54 -3.76 0.59
N ILE A 147 9.23 -4.58 1.40
CA ILE A 147 8.63 -5.80 1.95
C ILE A 147 7.51 -5.51 2.97
N ARG A 148 7.63 -4.41 3.73
CA ARG A 148 6.72 -4.10 4.85
C ARG A 148 5.33 -3.70 4.38
N PHE A 149 5.22 -3.10 3.19
CA PHE A 149 3.93 -2.86 2.54
C PHE A 149 3.15 -4.17 2.32
N TRP A 150 3.82 -5.20 1.80
CA TRP A 150 3.23 -6.50 1.47
C TRP A 150 3.00 -7.42 2.69
N ALA A 151 3.72 -7.18 3.79
CA ALA A 151 3.72 -8.04 4.96
C ALA A 151 2.64 -7.75 6.02
N LEU A 152 1.68 -6.85 5.76
CA LEU A 152 0.61 -6.47 6.71
C LEU A 152 1.15 -6.11 8.11
N CYS A 153 2.07 -5.14 8.16
CA CYS A 153 2.87 -4.88 9.35
C CYS A 153 2.10 -4.29 10.54
N LYS A 154 2.44 -4.78 11.74
CA LYS A 154 1.84 -4.38 13.03
C LYS A 154 2.46 -3.13 13.68
N SER A 155 3.56 -2.59 13.13
CA SER A 155 4.33 -1.51 13.76
C SER A 155 4.48 -0.31 12.83
N TYR A 156 3.41 0.48 12.71
CA TYR A 156 3.38 1.68 11.88
C TYR A 156 4.45 2.73 12.22
N PRO A 157 4.74 3.05 13.51
CA PRO A 157 5.75 4.04 13.85
C PRO A 157 7.14 3.69 13.30
N HIS A 158 7.52 2.41 13.39
CA HIS A 158 8.80 1.92 12.86
C HIS A 158 8.92 2.09 11.34
N ILE A 159 7.82 1.91 10.59
CA ILE A 159 7.79 2.16 9.14
C ILE A 159 8.08 3.64 8.87
N LEU A 160 7.49 4.55 9.66
CA LEU A 160 7.71 5.98 9.50
C LEU A 160 9.15 6.38 9.86
N ASP A 161 9.74 5.77 10.89
CA ASP A 161 11.14 6.02 11.26
C ASP A 161 12.11 5.60 10.15
N LEU A 162 11.84 4.46 9.50
CA LEU A 162 12.61 4.02 8.34
C LEU A 162 12.38 4.93 7.12
N ALA A 163 11.13 5.31 6.87
CA ALA A 163 10.74 6.18 5.78
C ALA A 163 11.40 7.57 5.89
N GLU A 164 11.42 8.16 7.08
CA GLU A 164 12.05 9.45 7.33
C GLU A 164 13.57 9.38 7.09
N LYS A 165 14.25 8.37 7.65
CA LYS A 165 15.68 8.14 7.39
C LYS A 165 15.99 7.95 5.90
N TYR A 166 15.12 7.25 5.17
CA TYR A 166 15.28 7.08 3.73
C TYR A 166 15.14 8.42 2.99
N ILE A 167 14.09 9.20 3.30
CA ILE A 167 13.82 10.49 2.67
C ILE A 167 14.95 11.49 2.97
N ASP A 168 15.43 11.54 4.21
CA ASP A 168 16.53 12.44 4.60
C ASP A 168 17.86 12.06 3.94
N ALA A 169 18.01 10.80 3.52
CA ALA A 169 19.18 10.31 2.79
C ALA A 169 19.05 10.43 1.27
N LEU A 170 17.87 10.81 0.74
CA LEU A 170 17.72 11.08 -0.69
C LEU A 170 18.51 12.33 -1.05
N PRO A 171 19.26 12.32 -2.16
CA PRO A 171 19.90 13.54 -2.63
C PRO A 171 18.80 14.57 -2.90
N HIS A 172 18.79 15.67 -2.14
CA HIS A 172 17.98 16.82 -2.47
C HIS A 172 18.38 17.25 -3.88
N VAL A 173 17.44 17.19 -4.82
CA VAL A 173 17.62 17.76 -6.15
C VAL A 173 17.56 19.29 -5.98
N GLU A 174 18.58 19.85 -5.34
CA GLU A 174 18.86 21.27 -5.41
C GLU A 174 19.56 21.51 -6.76
N GLU A 175 18.95 22.38 -7.56
CA GLU A 175 19.39 22.76 -8.89
C GLU A 175 20.84 23.21 -8.91
N THR A 176 21.76 22.34 -9.31
CA THR A 176 23.05 22.75 -9.87
C THR A 176 23.01 22.63 -11.38
N VAL A 177 22.27 23.52 -12.04
CA VAL A 177 22.59 23.94 -13.42
C VAL A 177 22.42 25.45 -13.51
N HIS A 178 23.56 26.12 -13.71
CA HIS A 178 23.78 27.52 -14.01
C HIS A 178 22.57 28.46 -14.22
N GLY A 179 22.49 29.46 -13.35
CA GLY A 179 21.87 30.76 -13.65
C GLY A 179 20.56 30.99 -12.92
N LYS A 180 20.58 31.94 -11.98
CA LYS A 180 19.44 32.53 -11.27
C LYS A 180 18.09 32.27 -11.97
N ARG A 181 17.30 31.35 -11.41
CA ARG A 181 15.86 31.33 -11.61
C ARG A 181 15.21 31.17 -10.25
N GLU A 182 14.57 32.23 -9.79
CA GLU A 182 13.61 32.18 -8.70
C GLU A 182 12.39 31.41 -9.18
N SER A 183 12.37 30.09 -9.02
CA SER A 183 11.14 29.30 -9.07
C SER A 183 11.05 28.44 -7.81
N LYS A 184 10.09 28.78 -6.94
CA LYS A 184 9.76 28.10 -5.67
C LYS A 184 9.17 26.68 -5.83
N GLU A 185 9.22 26.10 -7.03
CA GLU A 185 8.68 24.79 -7.31
C GLU A 185 9.82 23.78 -7.34
N SER A 186 10.00 23.02 -6.25
CA SER A 186 10.93 21.90 -6.26
C SER A 186 10.52 20.91 -7.36
N THR A 187 11.45 20.56 -8.24
CA THR A 187 11.22 19.62 -9.34
C THR A 187 10.76 18.26 -8.82
N ARG A 188 9.60 17.77 -9.30
CA ARG A 188 9.08 16.43 -8.99
C ARG A 188 10.01 15.37 -9.59
N SER A 189 10.34 14.33 -8.82
CA SER A 189 11.16 13.22 -9.31
C SER A 189 10.28 12.04 -9.76
N PHE A 190 10.75 11.25 -10.72
CA PHE A 190 10.06 10.06 -11.24
C PHE A 190 10.90 8.80 -10.99
N ALA A 191 10.27 7.75 -10.47
CA ALA A 191 10.87 6.44 -10.26
C ALA A 191 10.00 5.34 -10.89
N MET A 192 10.64 4.42 -11.62
CA MET A 192 9.95 3.39 -12.43
C MET A 192 9.61 2.11 -11.64
N GLY A 193 9.42 2.22 -10.32
CA GLY A 193 9.02 1.09 -9.48
C GLY A 193 8.69 1.49 -8.05
N GLN A 194 8.00 0.61 -7.33
CA GLN A 194 7.57 0.85 -5.95
C GLN A 194 8.74 1.15 -5.00
N GLY A 195 8.51 2.13 -4.14
CA GLY A 195 9.39 2.51 -3.06
C GLY A 195 8.59 2.81 -1.80
N ILE A 196 8.48 4.09 -1.48
CA ILE A 196 8.04 4.57 -0.16
C ILE A 196 6.58 5.00 -0.14
N LEU A 197 5.97 5.28 -1.31
CA LEU A 197 4.64 5.90 -1.38
C LEU A 197 3.54 5.00 -0.83
N LEU A 198 3.48 3.73 -1.26
CA LEU A 198 2.47 2.78 -0.80
C LEU A 198 2.59 2.43 0.71
N PRO A 199 3.78 2.17 1.28
CA PRO A 199 3.93 2.04 2.73
C PRO A 199 3.37 3.24 3.50
N LEU A 200 3.69 4.47 3.08
CA LEU A 200 3.19 5.69 3.73
C LEU A 200 1.68 5.85 3.57
N TYR A 201 1.15 5.59 2.38
CA TYR A 201 -0.28 5.63 2.10
C TYR A 201 -1.07 4.64 2.96
N LEU A 202 -0.57 3.40 3.11
CA LEU A 202 -1.17 2.41 4.01
C LEU A 202 -1.11 2.84 5.47
N VAL A 203 0.01 3.40 5.94
CA VAL A 203 0.11 3.90 7.32
C VAL A 203 -0.94 4.98 7.54
N ALA A 204 -1.06 5.96 6.63
CA ALA A 204 -2.04 7.03 6.74
C ALA A 204 -3.48 6.50 6.76
N LEU A 205 -3.84 5.57 5.87
CA LEU A 205 -5.18 5.00 5.84
C LEU A 205 -5.48 4.07 7.01
N LYS A 206 -4.50 3.25 7.44
CA LYS A 206 -4.77 2.11 8.32
C LYS A 206 -4.30 2.27 9.77
N CYS A 207 -3.31 3.10 10.06
CA CYS A 207 -2.96 3.41 11.45
C CYS A 207 -4.01 4.39 11.98
N ARG A 208 -4.82 4.08 12.99
CA ARG A 208 -5.89 4.97 13.49
C ARG A 208 -5.40 5.93 14.59
N ASP A 209 -4.08 6.10 14.70
CA ASP A 209 -3.45 7.06 15.60
C ASP A 209 -3.20 8.38 14.87
N GLN A 210 -3.70 9.50 15.41
CA GLN A 210 -3.63 10.79 14.74
C GLN A 210 -2.19 11.24 14.50
N LEU A 211 -1.28 11.09 15.46
CA LEU A 211 0.10 11.57 15.30
C LEU A 211 0.81 10.76 14.20
N VAL A 212 0.63 9.44 14.19
CA VAL A 212 1.21 8.56 13.17
C VAL A 212 0.61 8.86 11.79
N ARG A 213 -0.72 9.06 11.69
CA ARG A 213 -1.38 9.43 10.42
C ARG A 213 -0.85 10.75 9.87
N ARG A 214 -0.81 11.79 10.70
CA ARG A 214 -0.37 13.12 10.28
C ARG A 214 1.10 13.10 9.87
N ARG A 215 1.95 12.35 10.57
CA ARG A 215 3.35 12.14 10.17
C ARG A 215 3.47 11.42 8.81
N ALA A 216 2.68 10.38 8.56
CA ALA A 216 2.67 9.70 7.26
C ALA A 216 2.24 10.63 6.11
N LEU A 217 1.20 11.45 6.33
CA LEU A 217 0.72 12.44 5.36
C LEU A 217 1.78 13.53 5.09
N GLN A 218 2.48 14.00 6.13
CA GLN A 218 3.58 14.95 5.97
C GLN A 218 4.72 14.37 5.13
N LEU A 219 5.09 13.10 5.36
CA LEU A 219 6.13 12.43 4.57
C LEU A 219 5.71 12.26 3.11
N LEU A 220 4.45 11.91 2.82
CA LEU A 220 3.93 11.86 1.45
C LEU A 220 4.02 13.22 0.75
N ARG A 221 3.69 14.32 1.43
CA ARG A 221 3.80 15.68 0.86
C ARG A 221 5.25 16.13 0.68
N ARG A 222 6.16 15.65 1.54
CA ARG A 222 7.57 16.04 1.54
C ARG A 222 8.36 15.38 0.42
N VAL A 223 8.04 14.13 0.08
CA VAL A 223 8.86 13.32 -0.85
C VAL A 223 8.76 13.79 -2.31
N ARG A 224 7.63 14.38 -2.73
CA ARG A 224 7.41 14.94 -4.09
C ARG A 224 7.93 14.04 -5.22
N VAL A 225 7.52 12.78 -5.18
CA VAL A 225 7.91 11.72 -6.13
C VAL A 225 6.68 11.14 -6.82
N GLN A 226 6.85 10.71 -8.06
CA GLN A 226 5.94 9.82 -8.77
C GLN A 226 6.60 8.42 -8.93
N GLU A 227 6.02 7.39 -8.31
CA GLU A 227 6.45 5.98 -8.41
C GLU A 227 5.51 5.24 -9.36
N GLY A 228 5.93 5.05 -10.61
CA GLY A 228 5.08 4.46 -11.66
C GLY A 228 3.81 5.27 -11.87
N MET A 229 2.66 4.66 -11.58
CA MET A 229 1.32 5.29 -11.66
C MET A 229 0.92 6.05 -10.39
N LEU A 230 1.75 6.02 -9.34
CA LEU A 230 1.44 6.57 -8.04
C LEU A 230 2.11 7.93 -7.86
N ASP A 231 1.29 8.95 -7.64
CA ASP A 231 1.74 10.31 -7.37
C ASP A 231 1.63 10.61 -5.86
N SER A 232 2.73 11.08 -5.27
CA SER A 232 2.82 11.37 -3.83
C SER A 232 1.80 12.39 -3.34
N ASP A 233 1.58 13.47 -4.09
CA ASP A 233 0.61 14.52 -3.74
C ASP A 233 -0.82 13.97 -3.81
N THR A 234 -1.13 13.25 -4.89
CA THR A 234 -2.42 12.60 -5.08
C THR A 234 -2.72 11.63 -3.92
N LEU A 235 -1.79 10.74 -3.58
CA LEU A 235 -1.95 9.82 -2.45
C LEU A 235 -2.12 10.56 -1.11
N ALA A 236 -1.38 11.65 -0.89
CA ALA A 236 -1.51 12.46 0.32
C ALA A 236 -2.91 13.09 0.44
N ILE A 237 -3.46 13.59 -0.66
CA ILE A 237 -4.80 14.19 -0.72
C ILE A 237 -5.85 13.13 -0.41
N CYS A 238 -5.80 12.00 -1.11
CA CYS A 238 -6.76 10.91 -0.94
C CYS A 238 -6.76 10.37 0.49
N ALA A 239 -5.57 10.12 1.05
CA ALA A 239 -5.44 9.65 2.42
C ALA A 239 -5.89 10.70 3.43
N ALA A 240 -5.55 11.99 3.24
CA ALA A 240 -5.98 13.05 4.15
C ALA A 240 -7.50 13.19 4.18
N TYR A 241 -8.16 13.08 3.04
CA TYR A 241 -9.62 13.15 2.94
C TYR A 241 -10.28 11.95 3.64
N ALA A 242 -9.83 10.73 3.37
CA ALA A 242 -10.33 9.53 4.03
C ALA A 242 -10.14 9.59 5.56
N VAL A 243 -8.98 10.05 6.03
CA VAL A 243 -8.70 10.25 7.47
C VAL A 243 -9.67 11.27 8.07
N ALA A 244 -9.89 12.41 7.41
CA ALA A 244 -10.79 13.45 7.90
C ALA A 244 -12.24 12.95 7.99
N LEU A 245 -12.69 12.11 7.05
CA LEU A 245 -14.00 11.49 7.08
C LEU A 245 -14.14 10.48 8.24
N GLU A 246 -13.14 9.62 8.47
CA GLU A 246 -13.17 8.70 9.62
C GLU A 246 -13.21 9.46 10.96
N GLU A 247 -12.36 10.48 11.12
CA GLU A 247 -12.31 11.32 12.32
C GLU A 247 -13.63 12.09 12.53
N ARG A 248 -14.20 12.66 11.48
CA ARG A 248 -15.52 13.32 11.54
C ARG A 248 -16.61 12.33 11.96
N SER A 249 -16.64 11.14 11.36
CA SER A 249 -17.63 10.11 11.69
C SER A 249 -17.51 9.66 13.15
N ALA A 250 -16.29 9.55 13.68
CA ALA A 250 -16.07 9.27 15.10
C ALA A 250 -16.59 10.42 16.00
N LYS A 251 -16.36 11.68 15.61
CA LYS A 251 -16.85 12.86 16.33
C LYS A 251 -18.37 12.92 16.41
N GLU A 252 -19.03 12.79 15.26
CA GLU A 252 -20.49 12.85 15.14
C GLU A 252 -21.19 11.76 15.96
N ARG A 253 -20.53 10.63 16.16
CA ARG A 253 -21.01 9.52 16.99
C ARG A 253 -20.70 9.67 18.48
N GLY A 254 -20.10 10.80 18.89
CA GLY A 254 -19.81 11.13 20.28
C GLY A 254 -18.58 10.43 20.86
N TYR A 255 -17.73 9.82 20.04
CA TYR A 255 -16.50 9.16 20.52
C TYR A 255 -15.37 10.15 20.75
N LEU A 256 -15.44 11.35 20.17
CA LEU A 256 -14.39 12.36 20.27
C LEU A 256 -14.81 13.52 21.19
N LYS A 257 -13.95 13.83 22.16
CA LYS A 257 -14.02 15.08 22.94
C LYS A 257 -13.10 16.09 22.27
N ASP A 258 -13.45 17.37 22.31
CA ASP A 258 -12.79 18.41 21.50
C ASP A 258 -11.33 18.73 21.88
N ASP A 259 -10.78 18.14 22.95
CA ASP A 259 -9.49 18.55 23.55
C ASP A 259 -8.42 17.45 23.70
N HIS A 260 -8.59 16.25 23.10
CA HIS A 260 -7.56 15.20 23.19
C HIS A 260 -7.06 14.69 21.83
N VAL A 261 -5.78 14.30 21.78
CA VAL A 261 -5.16 13.71 20.59
C VAL A 261 -5.77 12.34 20.34
N LEU A 262 -6.26 12.11 19.11
CA LEU A 262 -6.94 10.88 18.76
C LEU A 262 -5.97 9.70 18.70
N THR A 263 -6.34 8.65 19.41
CA THR A 263 -5.69 7.35 19.39
C THR A 263 -6.53 6.34 18.60
N TYR A 264 -5.99 5.14 18.41
CA TYR A 264 -6.69 4.10 17.67
C TYR A 264 -8.04 3.70 18.30
N GLU A 265 -8.19 3.85 19.61
CA GLU A 265 -9.40 3.50 20.37
C GLU A 265 -10.54 4.50 20.12
N ASP A 266 -10.18 5.75 19.82
CA ASP A 266 -11.13 6.85 19.61
C ASP A 266 -11.84 6.79 18.25
N VAL A 267 -11.32 6.00 17.29
CA VAL A 267 -11.95 5.75 16.00
C VAL A 267 -12.61 4.36 16.03
N PRO A 268 -13.91 4.23 16.33
CA PRO A 268 -14.58 2.94 16.44
C PRO A 268 -14.71 2.25 15.08
N GLU A 269 -14.90 0.93 15.08
CA GLU A 269 -15.00 0.13 13.86
C GLU A 269 -16.09 0.62 12.88
N SER A 270 -17.22 1.10 13.41
CA SER A 270 -18.30 1.67 12.59
C SER A 270 -17.94 3.00 11.88
N ALA A 271 -16.87 3.66 12.30
CA ALA A 271 -16.36 4.87 11.66
C ALA A 271 -15.18 4.57 10.71
N ARG A 272 -14.59 3.37 10.78
CA ARG A 272 -13.41 2.99 10.00
C ARG A 272 -13.79 2.55 8.60
N PHE A 273 -13.06 3.05 7.61
CA PHE A 273 -13.07 2.52 6.27
C PHE A 273 -12.23 1.24 6.20
N ILE A 274 -12.86 0.20 5.67
CA ILE A 274 -12.17 -1.04 5.32
C ILE A 274 -11.37 -0.78 4.06
N ASP A 275 -12.00 -0.31 3.00
CA ASP A 275 -11.35 0.02 1.74
C ASP A 275 -11.73 1.41 1.23
N VAL A 276 -10.82 1.99 0.45
CA VAL A 276 -10.93 3.34 -0.11
C VAL A 276 -10.36 3.28 -1.51
N THR A 277 -11.23 3.39 -2.50
CA THR A 277 -10.89 3.38 -3.93
C THR A 277 -11.10 4.76 -4.52
N LEU A 278 -10.14 5.24 -5.31
CA LEU A 278 -10.28 6.47 -6.08
C LEU A 278 -10.97 6.18 -7.40
N ALA A 279 -12.01 6.93 -7.72
CA ALA A 279 -12.73 6.81 -8.98
C ALA A 279 -12.83 8.17 -9.69
N PRO A 280 -12.79 8.21 -11.03
CA PRO A 280 -13.06 9.42 -11.79
C PRO A 280 -14.54 9.82 -11.65
N LEU A 281 -14.83 11.12 -11.76
CA LEU A 281 -16.19 11.60 -11.92
C LEU A 281 -16.61 11.44 -13.39
N ALA A 282 -17.83 10.93 -13.63
CA ALA A 282 -18.32 10.60 -14.98
C ALA A 282 -18.34 11.80 -15.96
N HIS A 283 -18.44 13.03 -15.44
CA HIS A 283 -18.60 14.25 -16.24
C HIS A 283 -17.66 15.40 -15.85
N ASP A 284 -16.67 15.15 -14.97
CA ASP A 284 -15.73 16.18 -14.52
C ASP A 284 -14.31 15.62 -14.45
N SER A 285 -13.46 16.04 -15.40
CA SER A 285 -12.04 15.66 -15.43
C SER A 285 -11.21 16.39 -14.36
N ARG A 286 -11.80 17.33 -13.62
CA ARG A 286 -11.14 18.13 -12.58
C ARG A 286 -11.53 17.71 -11.16
N GLY A 287 -12.23 16.59 -11.01
CA GLY A 287 -12.57 16.01 -9.73
C GLY A 287 -12.50 14.49 -9.74
N CYS A 288 -12.44 13.91 -8.56
CA CYS A 288 -12.56 12.48 -8.34
C CYS A 288 -13.63 12.23 -7.28
N ARG A 289 -14.03 10.97 -7.10
CA ARG A 289 -14.79 10.54 -5.93
C ARG A 289 -14.02 9.47 -5.19
N LEU A 290 -14.10 9.52 -3.87
CA LEU A 290 -13.68 8.44 -2.99
C LEU A 290 -14.85 7.47 -2.84
N VAL A 291 -14.65 6.23 -3.26
CA VAL A 291 -15.57 5.11 -3.04
C VAL A 291 -15.05 4.33 -1.86
N CYS A 292 -15.76 4.40 -0.74
CA CYS A 292 -15.32 3.85 0.53
C CYS A 292 -16.25 2.74 1.01
N SER A 293 -15.70 1.74 1.68
CA SER A 293 -16.48 0.68 2.32
C SER A 293 -16.31 0.70 3.84
N LYS A 294 -17.37 0.41 4.58
CA LYS A 294 -17.37 0.28 6.05
C LYS A 294 -18.09 -0.98 6.49
N LEU A 295 -17.80 -1.46 7.70
CA LEU A 295 -18.65 -2.45 8.36
C LEU A 295 -19.98 -1.81 8.75
N GLY A 296 -21.08 -2.51 8.48
CA GLY A 296 -22.42 -2.04 8.83
C GLY A 296 -23.55 -2.60 7.96
N GLY A 297 -23.23 -3.51 7.03
CA GLY A 297 -24.21 -4.12 6.14
C GLY A 297 -24.95 -5.30 6.76
N SER A 298 -25.63 -6.07 5.92
CA SER A 298 -26.35 -7.28 6.32
C SER A 298 -25.41 -8.48 6.54
N VAL A 299 -25.93 -9.59 7.07
CA VAL A 299 -25.17 -10.85 7.17
C VAL A 299 -24.64 -11.34 5.80
N ALA A 300 -25.37 -11.07 4.71
CA ALA A 300 -24.99 -11.48 3.36
C ALA A 300 -23.98 -10.54 2.70
N LEU A 301 -23.97 -9.26 3.07
CA LEU A 301 -23.01 -8.26 2.64
C LEU A 301 -22.72 -7.36 3.83
N PRO A 302 -21.66 -7.63 4.63
CA PRO A 302 -21.42 -6.92 5.88
C PRO A 302 -20.90 -5.49 5.66
N PHE A 303 -20.78 -5.08 4.41
CA PHE A 303 -20.24 -3.79 4.02
C PHE A 303 -21.31 -2.84 3.49
N VAL A 304 -21.17 -1.57 3.83
CA VAL A 304 -21.91 -0.45 3.25
C VAL A 304 -20.94 0.39 2.44
N LEU A 305 -21.39 0.86 1.27
CA LEU A 305 -20.65 1.81 0.46
C LEU A 305 -21.04 3.24 0.83
N GLU A 306 -20.03 4.11 0.92
CA GLU A 306 -20.18 5.56 1.02
C GLU A 306 -19.35 6.19 -0.10
N GLU A 307 -19.87 7.26 -0.69
CA GLU A 307 -19.20 8.00 -1.75
C GLU A 307 -19.06 9.47 -1.38
N HIS A 308 -17.90 10.02 -1.70
CA HIS A 308 -17.60 11.42 -1.43
C HIS A 308 -16.90 12.03 -2.65
N GLU A 309 -17.47 13.09 -3.21
CA GLU A 309 -16.82 13.85 -4.27
C GLU A 309 -15.67 14.70 -3.70
N LEU A 310 -14.57 14.76 -4.43
CA LEU A 310 -13.44 15.64 -4.17
C LEU A 310 -13.25 16.53 -5.39
N ARG A 311 -13.42 17.83 -5.18
CA ARG A 311 -13.16 18.84 -6.21
C ARG A 311 -11.85 19.55 -5.93
N ALA A 312 -11.17 19.99 -6.98
CA ALA A 312 -9.86 20.64 -6.90
C ALA A 312 -9.75 21.79 -5.87
N GLY A 313 -10.84 22.48 -5.54
CA GLY A 313 -10.86 23.55 -4.52
C GLY A 313 -10.85 23.07 -3.07
N GLU A 314 -11.40 21.89 -2.77
CA GLU A 314 -11.41 21.29 -1.42
C GLU A 314 -10.12 20.55 -1.11
N ILE A 315 -9.38 20.18 -2.16
CA ILE A 315 -8.07 19.55 -2.08
C ILE A 315 -7.02 20.52 -1.48
N ALA A 316 -7.14 21.82 -1.78
CA ALA A 316 -6.23 22.86 -1.29
C ALA A 316 -6.47 23.27 0.19
N THR A 317 -7.61 22.91 0.79
CA THR A 317 -7.90 23.20 2.21
C THR A 317 -7.49 22.06 3.14
N LEU A 318 -7.21 20.88 2.58
CA LEU A 318 -6.71 19.69 3.28
C LEU A 318 -5.18 19.55 3.22
N SER A 319 -4.51 20.37 2.40
CA SER A 319 -3.06 20.42 2.18
C SER A 319 -2.33 21.16 3.29
#